data_AF-A0A0F9FIY3-F1
#
_entry.id   AF-A0A0F9FIY3-F1
#
_cell.length_a   1.000
_cell.length_b   1.000
_cell.length_c   1.000
_cell.angle_alpha   90.00
_cell.angle_beta   90.00
_cell.angle_gamma   90.00
#
_symmetry.space_group_name_H-M   'P 1'
#
loop_
_entity.id
_entity.type
_entity.pdbx_description
1 polymer ?
#
loop_
_entity_poly.entity_id
_entity_poly.type
_entity_poly.pdbx_seq_one_letter_code
_entity_poly.pdbx_strand_id
1 'polypeptide(L)' 'MNNIENKKGIELSASLERFQSEYVKQKGYNSVLKNIHNKSNDLKQKTEVLSPQDKENLKISMKFWKQKLDL' A
#
# COMPACT_ATOMS: atom_id res chain seq x y z
N MET A 1 -11.46 8.91 2.25
CA MET A 1 -10.05 9.25 1.98
C MET A 1 -9.22 8.44 2.97
N ASN A 2 -8.38 7.53 2.50
CA ASN A 2 -7.69 6.54 3.35
C ASN A 2 -6.91 7.22 4.48
N ASN A 3 -7.22 6.83 5.72
CA ASN A 3 -6.72 7.45 6.94
C ASN A 3 -5.30 6.95 7.25
N ILE A 4 -4.31 7.40 6.46
CA ILE A 4 -2.88 7.05 6.60
C ILE A 4 -2.24 7.85 7.75
N GLU A 5 -2.84 8.98 8.13
CA GLU A 5 -2.21 9.99 9.00
C GLU A 5 -1.82 9.46 10.39
N ASN A 6 -2.56 8.50 10.93
CA ASN A 6 -2.32 7.98 12.27
C ASN A 6 -1.95 6.49 12.29
N LYS A 7 -1.70 5.89 11.13
CA LYS A 7 -1.38 4.46 11.03
C LYS A 7 0.11 4.20 11.12
N LYS A 8 0.48 3.17 11.87
CA LYS A 8 1.82 2.59 11.87
C LYS A 8 2.10 1.91 10.54
N GLY A 9 3.37 1.79 10.19
CA GLY A 9 3.77 1.07 8.98
C GLY A 9 3.21 -0.35 8.93
N ILE A 10 3.24 -1.09 10.04
CA ILE A 10 2.68 -2.44 10.13
C ILE A 10 1.16 -2.50 9.83
N GLU A 11 0.39 -1.49 10.23
CA GLU A 11 -1.06 -1.43 9.96
C GLU A 11 -1.35 -1.11 8.48
N LEU A 12 -0.49 -0.30 7.87
CA LEU A 12 -0.54 0.02 6.45
C LEU A 12 -0.12 -1.17 5.60
N SER A 13 0.92 -1.90 6.02
CA SER A 13 1.35 -3.16 5.43
C SER A 13 0.19 -4.16 5.37
N ALA A 14 -0.46 -4.42 6.51
CA ALA A 14 -1.62 -5.32 6.56
C ALA A 14 -2.76 -4.87 5.62
N SER A 15 -3.01 -3.56 5.53
CA SER A 15 -4.02 -3.00 4.62
C SER A 15 -3.66 -3.24 3.15
N LEU A 16 -2.37 -3.10 2.79
CA LEU A 16 -1.87 -3.35 1.42
C LEU A 16 -1.85 -4.83 1.07
N GLU A 17 -1.46 -5.73 1.98
CA GLU A 17 -1.49 -7.19 1.78
C GLU A 17 -2.93 -7.66 1.52
N ARG A 18 -3.89 -7.11 2.28
CA ARG A 18 -5.32 -7.41 2.10
C ARG A 18 -5.82 -6.95 0.74
N PHE A 19 -5.57 -5.68 0.38
CA PHE A 19 -5.94 -5.14 -0.93
C PHE A 19 -5.35 -5.97 -2.07
N GLN A 20 -4.06 -6.29 -2.00
CA GLN A 20 -3.38 -7.09 -3.02
C GLN A 20 -4.04 -8.47 -3.16
N SER A 21 -4.30 -9.15 -2.05
CA SER A 21 -4.92 -10.48 -2.03
C SER A 21 -6.34 -10.47 -2.61
N GLU A 22 -7.15 -9.47 -2.25
CA GLU A 22 -8.51 -9.31 -2.75
C GLU A 22 -8.52 -8.96 -4.24
N TYR A 23 -7.63 -8.07 -4.69
CA TYR A 23 -7.52 -7.69 -6.10
C TYR A 23 -7.07 -8.88 -6.97
N VAL A 24 -6.07 -9.65 -6.53
CA VAL A 24 -5.61 -10.86 -7.25
C VAL A 24 -6.75 -11.85 -7.47
N LYS A 25 -7.60 -12.06 -6.45
CA LYS A 25 -8.75 -12.97 -6.55
C LYS A 25 -9.78 -12.52 -7.60
N GLN A 26 -9.93 -11.20 -7.79
CA GLN A 26 -10.95 -10.64 -8.69
C GLN A 26 -10.45 -10.40 -10.12
N LYS A 27 -9.18 -10.01 -10.28
CA LYS A 27 -8.63 -9.48 -11.54
C LYS A 27 -7.35 -10.18 -11.99
N GLY A 28 -6.81 -11.09 -11.20
CA GLY A 28 -5.53 -11.75 -11.46
C GLY A 28 -4.31 -10.95 -11.03
N TYR A 29 -3.14 -11.58 -11.12
CA TYR A 29 -1.86 -10.97 -10.72
C TYR A 29 -1.28 -10.06 -11.81
N ASN A 30 -0.66 -8.94 -11.42
CA ASN A 30 0.04 -8.05 -12.34
C ASN A 30 1.26 -7.36 -11.69
N SER A 31 2.03 -6.62 -12.49
CA SER A 31 3.26 -5.93 -12.05
C SER A 31 2.99 -4.83 -11.01
N VAL A 32 1.82 -4.21 -11.00
CA VAL A 32 1.43 -3.21 -9.99
C VAL A 32 1.22 -3.86 -8.63
N LEU A 33 0.60 -5.05 -8.61
CA LEU A 33 0.42 -5.84 -7.39
C LEU A 33 1.76 -6.31 -6.81
N LYS A 34 2.76 -6.60 -7.65
CA LYS A 34 4.14 -6.85 -7.19
C LYS A 34 4.71 -5.64 -6.44
N ASN A 35 4.50 -4.43 -6.97
CA ASN A 35 4.99 -3.20 -6.34
C ASN A 35 4.27 -2.92 -5.00
N ILE A 36 2.97 -3.18 -4.93
CA ILE A 36 2.19 -3.08 -3.69
C ILE A 36 2.70 -4.07 -2.64
N HIS A 37 2.98 -5.31 -3.05
CA HIS A 37 3.54 -6.34 -2.16
C HIS A 37 4.90 -5.92 -1.60
N ASN A 38 5.81 -5.45 -2.45
CA ASN A 38 7.12 -4.96 -2.02
C ASN A 38 6.99 -3.78 -1.04
N LYS A 39 6.14 -2.80 -1.36
CA LYS A 39 5.90 -1.66 -0.48
C LYS A 39 5.30 -2.08 0.86
N SER A 40 4.45 -3.11 0.86
CA SER A 40 3.93 -3.69 2.09
C SER A 40 5.03 -4.28 2.95
N ASN A 41 5.94 -5.07 2.37
CA ASN A 41 7.06 -5.66 3.10
C ASN A 41 7.97 -4.59 3.71
N ASP A 42 8.23 -3.49 3.00
CA ASP A 42 9.00 -2.34 3.53
C ASP A 42 8.30 -1.70 4.74
N LEU A 43 6.97 -1.58 4.68
CA LEU A 43 6.16 -0.99 5.74
C LEU A 43 6.04 -1.91 6.97
N LYS A 44 6.11 -3.23 6.77
CA LYS A 44 5.99 -4.25 7.83
C LYS A 44 7.03 -4.10 8.94
N GLN A 45 8.22 -3.59 8.59
CA GLN A 45 9.31 -3.35 9.53
C GLN A 45 9.15 -2.03 10.32
N LYS A 46 8.23 -1.15 9.91
CA LYS A 46 8.00 0.14 10.55
C LYS A 46 6.90 0.01 11.63
N THR A 47 7.34 -0.17 12.87
CA THR A 47 6.47 -0.30 14.06
C THR A 47 5.95 1.04 14.60
N GLU A 48 6.47 2.14 14.08
CA GLU A 48 6.08 3.51 14.41
C GLU A 48 5.14 4.10 13.36
N VAL A 49 4.54 5.25 13.70
CA VAL A 49 3.81 6.07 12.73
C VAL A 49 4.78 6.54 11.65
N LEU A 50 4.34 6.46 10.40
CA LEU A 50 5.19 6.89 9.28
C LEU A 50 5.59 8.36 9.39
N SER A 51 6.83 8.65 9.02
CA SER A 51 7.31 10.02 8.87
C SER A 51 6.46 10.79 7.84
N PRO A 52 6.38 12.13 7.91
CA PRO A 52 5.67 12.93 6.91
C PRO A 52 6.11 12.63 5.47
N GLN A 53 7.42 12.44 5.25
CA GLN A 53 7.97 12.10 3.95
C GLN A 53 7.53 10.70 3.48
N ASP A 54 7.56 9.70 4.35
CA ASP A 54 7.09 8.35 4.03
C ASP A 54 5.59 8.33 3.69
N LYS A 55 4.79 9.13 4.40
CA LYS A 55 3.36 9.31 4.11
C LYS A 55 3.15 9.88 2.72
N GLU A 56 3.88 10.93 2.36
CA GLU A 56 3.76 11.55 1.04
C GLU A 56 4.17 10.59 -0.08
N ASN A 57 5.29 9.89 0.09
CA ASN A 57 5.74 8.85 -0.84
C ASN A 57 4.70 7.73 -1.00
N LEU A 58 4.04 7.33 0.10
CA LEU A 58 2.97 6.34 0.05
C LEU A 58 1.72 6.87 -0.67
N LYS A 59 1.31 8.13 -0.43
CA LYS A 59 0.19 8.78 -1.12
C LYS A 59 0.42 8.84 -2.64
N ILE A 60 1.62 9.23 -3.07
CA ILE A 60 2.02 9.26 -4.48
C ILE A 60 1.94 7.84 -5.08
N SER A 61 2.50 6.84 -4.38
CA SER A 61 2.46 5.44 -4.82
C SER A 61 1.02 4.94 -4.97
N MET A 62 0.15 5.21 -3.99
CA MET A 62 -1.26 4.81 -4.03
C MET A 62 -2.02 5.48 -5.16
N LYS A 63 -1.76 6.76 -5.45
CA LYS A 63 -2.35 7.46 -6.59
C LYS A 63 -1.93 6.81 -7.91
N PHE A 64 -0.66 6.47 -8.05
CA PHE A 64 -0.15 5.76 -9.23
C PHE A 64 -0.78 4.37 -9.39
N TRP A 65 -0.88 3.59 -8.31
CA TRP A 65 -1.51 2.27 -8.35
C TRP A 65 -2.98 2.36 -8.73
N LYS A 66 -3.71 3.34 -8.17
CA LYS A 66 -5.12 3.59 -8.49
C LYS A 66 -5.31 3.82 -10.00
N GLN A 67 -4.47 4.66 -10.60
CA GLN A 67 -4.50 4.93 -12.05
C GLN A 67 -4.19 3.67 -12.89
N LYS A 68 -3.21 2.86 -12.46
CA LYS A 68 -2.82 1.66 -13.22
C LYS A 68 -3.77 0.48 -13.06
N LEU A 69 -4.50 0.42 -11.95
CA LEU A 69 -5.46 -0.64 -11.66
C LEU A 69 -6.89 -0.28 -12.08
N ASP A 70 -7.08 0.91 -12.66
CA ASP A 70 -8.38 1.47 -13.10
C ASP A 70 -9.43 1.48 -11.96
N LEU A 71 -9.03 2.05 -10.82
CA LEU A 71 -9.81 2.15 -9.58
C LEU A 71 -10.28 3.58 -9.27
#